data_AF-A0A0H3CSU9-F1
#
_entry.id   AF-A0A0H3CSU9-F1
#
_cell.length_a   1.000
_cell.length_b   1.000
_cell.length_c   1.000
_cell.angle_alpha   90.00
_cell.angle_beta   90.00
_cell.angle_gamma   90.00
#
_symmetry.space_group_name_H-M   'P 1'
#
loop_
_entity.id
_entity.type
_entity.pdbx_description
1 polymer ?
#
loop_
_entity_poly.entity_id
_entity_poly.type
_entity_poly.pdbx_seq_one_letter_code
_entity_poly.pdbx_strand_id
1 'polypeptide(L)'
;MDARIRLFDGQHRQAGIREVLDILPDIRHHSVTVMLTENLPVETRQQFFADINGNASKPSAAINIAYDQTNVIGQIVKRAIMNNPVLAEKVDFERNTVSTRNGNKWVSFKSLHDATERFSTYVADGVPRKRTEQEISSVWDAWVKFTGLNDTCGFTYGEYNQEWLTFTSVMVNAFGFAVKQLLEEMTVSDLTERLECMGDKKNLAARESYFVYANWADSCVSRETGKIIATTKGQRAAAEYLVKAIRSVNYNF
;
A
#
# COMPACT_ATOMS: atom_id res chain seq x y z
N MET A 1 -29.01 7.51 36.36
CA MET A 1 -27.75 8.17 35.98
C MET A 1 -27.06 7.17 35.06
N ASP A 2 -27.30 7.25 33.76
CA ASP A 2 -27.11 6.11 32.86
C ASP A 2 -26.01 6.40 31.82
N ALA A 3 -24.83 6.80 32.31
CA ALA A 3 -23.68 7.01 31.44
C ALA A 3 -23.07 5.66 31.03
N ARG A 4 -23.02 5.39 29.72
CA ARG A 4 -22.40 4.18 29.17
C ARG A 4 -20.93 4.43 28.85
N ILE A 5 -20.03 4.00 29.73
CA ILE A 5 -18.59 4.01 29.48
C ILE A 5 -18.25 2.82 28.59
N ARG A 6 -17.65 3.07 27.42
CA ARG A 6 -17.14 2.02 26.53
C ARG A 6 -15.63 1.94 26.65
N LEU A 7 -15.10 0.72 26.72
CA LEU A 7 -13.66 0.50 26.66
C LEU A 7 -13.21 0.79 25.22
N PHE A 8 -12.44 1.86 25.03
CA PHE A 8 -11.94 2.27 23.72
C PHE A 8 -10.74 1.40 23.28
N ASP A 9 -9.91 0.99 24.23
CA ASP A 9 -8.80 0.07 24.06
C ASP A 9 -8.50 -0.63 25.40
N GLY A 10 -7.68 -1.69 25.37
CA GLY A 10 -7.19 -2.37 26.57
C GLY A 10 -8.04 -3.56 26.99
N GLN A 11 -8.84 -4.16 26.10
CA GLN A 11 -9.65 -5.34 26.46
C GLN A 11 -8.79 -6.50 26.98
N HIS A 12 -7.60 -6.71 26.39
CA HIS A 12 -6.66 -7.72 26.87
C HIS A 12 -6.12 -7.38 28.26
N ARG A 13 -5.85 -6.09 28.53
CA ARG A 13 -5.42 -5.62 29.85
C ARG A 13 -6.53 -5.79 30.88
N GLN A 14 -7.78 -5.50 30.52
CA GLN A 14 -8.94 -5.72 31.37
C GLN A 14 -9.14 -7.22 31.68
N ALA A 15 -8.96 -8.09 30.70
CA ALA A 15 -9.01 -9.54 30.90
C ALA A 15 -7.90 -10.02 31.84
N GLY A 16 -6.65 -9.59 31.62
CA GLY A 16 -5.53 -9.94 32.48
C GLY A 16 -5.66 -9.40 33.91
N ILE A 17 -6.14 -8.17 34.09
CA ILE A 17 -6.43 -7.63 35.44
C ILE A 17 -7.46 -8.50 36.15
N ARG A 18 -8.52 -8.95 35.44
CA ARG A 18 -9.55 -9.83 36.01
C ARG A 18 -8.96 -11.17 36.46
N GLU A 19 -8.14 -11.78 35.62
CA GLU A 19 -7.47 -13.04 35.93
C GLU A 19 -6.52 -12.93 37.13
N VAL A 20 -5.72 -11.86 37.20
CA VAL A 20 -4.83 -11.63 38.35
C VAL A 20 -5.61 -11.38 39.64
N LEU A 21 -6.75 -10.70 39.58
CA LEU A 21 -7.60 -10.46 40.76
C LEU A 21 -8.22 -11.73 41.36
N ASP A 22 -8.37 -12.78 40.55
CA ASP A 22 -8.82 -14.10 41.00
C ASP A 22 -7.68 -14.88 41.69
N ILE A 23 -6.43 -14.67 41.25
CA ILE A 23 -5.24 -15.35 41.79
C ILE A 23 -4.67 -14.62 43.03
N LEU A 24 -4.67 -13.29 43.04
CA LEU A 24 -4.07 -12.44 44.08
C LEU A 24 -5.07 -11.38 44.55
N PRO A 25 -6.01 -11.72 45.46
CA PRO A 25 -7.03 -10.78 45.93
C PRO A 25 -6.48 -9.49 46.57
N ASP A 26 -5.28 -9.54 47.15
CA ASP A 26 -4.68 -8.40 47.86
C ASP A 26 -4.35 -7.21 46.93
N ILE A 27 -4.20 -7.44 45.62
CA ILE A 27 -3.92 -6.35 44.67
C ILE A 27 -5.13 -5.44 44.44
N ARG A 28 -6.33 -5.78 44.96
CA ARG A 28 -7.56 -4.97 44.86
C ARG A 28 -7.41 -3.56 45.41
N HIS A 29 -6.46 -3.35 46.33
CA HIS A 29 -6.19 -2.04 46.92
C HIS A 29 -5.32 -1.15 46.03
N HIS A 30 -4.74 -1.70 44.95
CA HIS A 30 -3.94 -0.93 44.01
C HIS A 30 -4.86 -0.22 43.02
N SER A 31 -4.49 1.01 42.68
CA SER A 31 -5.22 1.82 41.70
C SER A 31 -4.49 1.82 40.36
N VAL A 32 -5.26 1.83 39.27
CA VAL A 32 -4.74 2.04 37.91
C VAL A 32 -5.27 3.34 37.36
N THR A 33 -4.44 4.05 36.61
CA THR A 33 -4.86 5.26 35.92
C THR A 33 -5.80 4.89 34.77
N VAL A 34 -6.97 5.53 34.73
CA VAL A 34 -7.92 5.43 33.61
C VAL A 34 -8.03 6.80 32.97
N MET A 35 -7.87 6.85 31.65
CA MET A 35 -8.15 8.05 30.87
C MET A 35 -9.58 7.98 30.34
N LEU A 36 -10.41 8.93 30.77
CA LEU A 36 -11.78 9.08 30.28
C LEU A 36 -11.83 10.24 29.29
N THR A 37 -12.49 10.02 28.17
CA THR A 37 -12.69 11.04 27.14
C THR A 37 -14.15 11.01 26.69
N GLU A 38 -14.68 12.19 26.37
CA GLU A 38 -16.05 12.34 25.88
C GLU A 38 -16.03 12.90 24.46
N ASN A 39 -16.91 12.41 23.60
CA ASN A 39 -17.16 12.97 22.26
C ASN A 39 -15.91 13.16 21.37
N LEU A 40 -14.95 12.22 21.44
CA LEU A 40 -13.74 12.31 20.61
C LEU A 40 -14.10 12.31 19.10
N PRO A 41 -13.55 13.27 18.33
CA PRO A 41 -13.63 13.23 16.87
C PRO A 41 -13.12 11.91 16.30
N VAL A 42 -13.62 11.53 15.11
CA VAL A 42 -13.20 10.29 14.44
C VAL A 42 -11.69 10.29 14.19
N GLU A 43 -11.14 11.41 13.76
CA GLU A 43 -9.70 11.59 13.49
C GLU A 43 -8.84 11.33 14.73
N THR A 44 -9.23 11.89 15.88
CA THR A 44 -8.52 11.65 17.15
C THR A 44 -8.57 10.18 17.56
N ARG A 45 -9.71 9.51 17.35
CA ARG A 45 -9.85 8.07 17.60
C ARG A 45 -8.96 7.24 16.67
N GLN A 46 -8.82 7.64 15.41
CA GLN A 46 -7.93 6.99 14.45
C GLN A 46 -6.46 7.13 14.87
N GLN A 47 -6.02 8.33 15.27
CA GLN A 47 -4.66 8.52 15.77
C GLN A 47 -4.39 7.68 17.02
N PHE A 48 -5.30 7.68 18.00
CA PHE A 48 -5.15 6.83 19.20
C PHE A 48 -5.03 5.36 18.84
N PHE A 49 -5.82 4.88 17.87
CA PHE A 49 -5.69 3.52 17.38
C PHE A 49 -4.27 3.25 16.83
N ALA A 50 -3.74 4.14 15.98
CA ALA A 50 -2.40 3.97 15.40
C ALA A 50 -1.29 3.99 16.47
N ASP A 51 -1.37 4.91 17.43
CA ASP A 51 -0.38 5.06 18.51
C ASP A 51 -0.31 3.82 19.40
N ILE A 52 -1.47 3.29 19.79
CA ILE A 52 -1.59 2.11 20.64
C ILE A 52 -1.12 0.86 19.90
N ASN A 53 -1.55 0.69 18.64
CA ASN A 53 -1.41 -0.54 17.90
C ASN A 53 -0.16 -0.62 17.01
N GLY A 54 0.63 0.46 16.91
CA GLY A 54 1.88 0.46 16.14
C GLY A 54 2.94 -0.51 16.67
N ASN A 55 2.94 -0.78 17.99
CA ASN A 55 4.02 -1.47 18.70
C ASN A 55 3.64 -2.82 19.35
N ALA A 56 2.39 -3.06 19.76
CA ALA A 56 1.90 -4.32 20.33
C ALA A 56 1.17 -5.19 19.29
N SER A 57 0.81 -6.45 19.60
CA SER A 57 0.27 -7.47 18.65
C SER A 57 -0.64 -6.87 17.57
N LYS A 58 -0.14 -6.82 16.34
CA LYS A 58 -0.48 -5.73 15.42
C LYS A 58 -1.76 -6.02 14.62
N PRO A 59 -2.73 -5.09 14.58
CA PRO A 59 -3.62 -4.99 13.42
C PRO A 59 -2.77 -4.73 12.16
N SER A 60 -3.37 -4.81 10.98
CA SER A 60 -2.60 -4.71 9.74
C SER A 60 -1.80 -3.38 9.68
N ALA A 61 -0.64 -3.42 9.03
CA ALA A 61 0.16 -2.21 8.85
C ALA A 61 -0.58 -1.20 7.95
N ALA A 62 -1.38 -1.68 6.99
CA ALA A 62 -2.20 -0.83 6.14
C ALA A 62 -3.12 0.11 6.96
N ILE A 63 -3.89 -0.45 7.90
CA ILE A 63 -4.85 0.36 8.69
C ILE A 63 -4.12 1.30 9.66
N ASN A 64 -3.04 0.83 10.27
CA ASN A 64 -2.22 1.66 11.16
C ASN A 64 -1.66 2.88 10.40
N ILE A 65 -1.06 2.68 9.22
CA ILE A 65 -0.51 3.78 8.41
C ILE A 65 -1.63 4.71 7.93
N ALA A 66 -2.80 4.16 7.56
CA ALA A 66 -3.92 4.96 7.07
C ALA A 66 -4.51 5.89 8.14
N TYR A 67 -4.36 5.53 9.42
CA TYR A 67 -4.86 6.28 10.57
C TYR A 67 -3.81 7.20 11.19
N ASP A 68 -2.52 6.89 11.02
CA ASP A 68 -1.43 7.69 11.56
C ASP A 68 -1.25 9.04 10.82
N GLN A 69 -1.73 10.12 11.44
CA GLN A 69 -1.60 11.48 10.95
C GLN A 69 -0.17 12.02 11.02
N THR A 70 0.70 11.40 11.84
CA THR A 70 2.11 11.79 11.96
C THR A 70 2.95 11.26 10.79
N ASN A 71 2.48 10.22 10.11
CA ASN A 71 3.12 9.69 8.92
C ASN A 71 2.83 10.58 7.69
N VAL A 72 3.73 11.52 7.43
CA VAL A 72 3.62 12.48 6.31
C VAL A 72 3.44 11.80 4.96
N ILE A 73 4.19 10.73 4.67
CA ILE A 73 4.08 10.01 3.39
C ILE A 73 2.74 9.26 3.32
N GLY A 74 2.33 8.61 4.40
CA GLY A 74 1.01 7.99 4.54
C GLY A 74 -0.12 8.94 4.22
N GLN A 75 -0.07 10.17 4.77
CA GLN A 75 -1.09 11.18 4.50
C GLN A 75 -1.07 11.69 3.05
N ILE A 76 0.11 11.89 2.46
CA ILE A 76 0.24 12.27 1.04
C ILE A 76 -0.34 11.18 0.13
N VAL A 77 0.03 9.92 0.34
CA VAL A 77 -0.45 8.79 -0.48
C VAL A 77 -1.95 8.59 -0.30
N LYS A 78 -2.47 8.73 0.92
CA LYS A 78 -3.90 8.65 1.19
C LYS A 78 -4.66 9.72 0.43
N ARG A 79 -4.20 10.98 0.42
CA ARG A 79 -4.83 12.05 -0.36
C ARG A 79 -4.76 11.81 -1.87
N ALA A 80 -3.60 11.41 -2.39
CA ALA A 80 -3.43 11.05 -3.80
C ALA A 80 -4.45 9.97 -4.23
N ILE A 81 -4.62 8.92 -3.42
CA ILE A 81 -5.59 7.86 -3.68
C ILE A 81 -7.02 8.37 -3.62
N MET A 82 -7.39 9.16 -2.61
CA MET A 82 -8.76 9.66 -2.45
C MET A 82 -9.16 10.67 -3.54
N ASN A 83 -8.19 11.39 -4.12
CA ASN A 83 -8.41 12.33 -5.22
C ASN A 83 -8.57 11.63 -6.58
N ASN A 84 -8.19 10.37 -6.71
CA ASN A 84 -8.40 9.56 -7.91
C ASN A 84 -9.58 8.58 -7.68
N PRO A 85 -10.72 8.72 -8.38
CA PRO A 85 -11.91 7.89 -8.15
C PRO A 85 -11.66 6.38 -8.29
N VAL A 86 -10.80 5.98 -9.23
CA VAL A 86 -10.48 4.56 -9.47
C VAL A 86 -9.67 4.02 -8.29
N LEU A 87 -8.66 4.74 -7.81
CA LEU A 87 -7.86 4.32 -6.66
C LEU A 87 -8.70 4.31 -5.38
N ALA A 88 -9.52 5.33 -5.15
CA ALA A 88 -10.41 5.40 -3.98
C ALA A 88 -11.34 4.17 -3.89
N GLU A 89 -11.86 3.70 -5.02
CA GLU A 89 -12.69 2.51 -5.09
C GLU A 89 -11.86 1.22 -4.92
N LYS A 90 -10.71 1.12 -5.57
CA LYS A 90 -9.97 -0.15 -5.76
C LYS A 90 -8.90 -0.42 -4.69
N VAL A 91 -8.56 0.54 -3.81
CA VAL A 91 -7.55 0.36 -2.75
C VAL A 91 -8.16 -0.20 -1.46
N ASP A 92 -7.49 -1.23 -0.89
CA ASP A 92 -7.76 -1.78 0.45
C ASP A 92 -6.89 -1.06 1.50
N PHE A 93 -7.53 -0.25 2.35
CA PHE A 93 -6.87 0.46 3.46
C PHE A 93 -6.73 -0.38 4.72
N GLU A 94 -7.38 -1.53 4.80
CA GLU A 94 -7.47 -2.34 6.02
C GLU A 94 -6.54 -3.53 6.03
N ARG A 95 -6.15 -4.06 4.87
CA ARG A 95 -5.36 -5.31 4.77
C ARG A 95 -4.01 -5.05 4.11
N ASN A 96 -2.98 -5.74 4.61
CA ASN A 96 -1.65 -5.73 3.98
C ASN A 96 -1.63 -6.47 2.63
N THR A 97 -2.60 -7.34 2.41
CA THR A 97 -2.76 -8.11 1.17
C THR A 97 -4.24 -8.19 0.86
N VAL A 98 -4.58 -7.98 -0.40
CA VAL A 98 -5.95 -7.95 -0.87
C VAL A 98 -6.56 -9.35 -0.78
N SER A 99 -7.78 -9.43 -0.28
CA SER A 99 -8.53 -10.69 -0.19
C SER A 99 -8.95 -11.19 -1.57
N THR A 100 -8.70 -12.47 -1.86
CA THR A 100 -9.12 -13.12 -3.11
C THR A 100 -10.55 -13.66 -3.08
N ARG A 101 -11.19 -13.74 -1.90
CA ARG A 101 -12.52 -14.36 -1.71
C ARG A 101 -13.70 -13.45 -2.08
N ASN A 102 -13.58 -12.68 -3.17
CA ASN A 102 -14.51 -11.65 -3.68
C ASN A 102 -14.39 -10.29 -2.97
N GLY A 103 -13.24 -9.64 -3.16
CA GLY A 103 -13.06 -8.22 -2.88
C GLY A 103 -13.07 -7.40 -4.17
N ASN A 104 -13.81 -6.29 -4.18
CA ASN A 104 -13.70 -5.25 -5.23
C ASN A 104 -12.40 -4.43 -5.10
N LYS A 105 -11.52 -4.80 -4.17
CA LYS A 105 -10.22 -4.21 -3.95
C LYS A 105 -9.18 -4.97 -4.77
N TRP A 106 -8.20 -4.24 -5.28
CA TRP A 106 -7.20 -4.73 -6.23
C TRP A 106 -5.78 -4.48 -5.72
N VAL A 107 -5.59 -3.44 -4.91
CA VAL A 107 -4.27 -3.04 -4.41
C VAL A 107 -4.37 -2.72 -2.92
N SER A 108 -3.34 -3.08 -2.15
CA SER A 108 -3.28 -2.67 -0.75
C SER A 108 -2.74 -1.25 -0.61
N PHE A 109 -3.28 -0.47 0.31
CA PHE A 109 -2.75 0.85 0.67
C PHE A 109 -1.28 0.75 1.10
N LYS A 110 -0.93 -0.30 1.85
CA LYS A 110 0.44 -0.55 2.30
C LYS A 110 1.43 -0.64 1.13
N SER A 111 1.10 -1.38 0.06
CA SER A 111 2.00 -1.51 -1.07
C SER A 111 2.22 -0.19 -1.81
N LEU A 112 1.19 0.66 -1.92
CA LEU A 112 1.31 2.00 -2.52
C LEU A 112 2.15 2.93 -1.63
N HIS A 113 1.94 2.88 -0.31
CA HIS A 113 2.76 3.61 0.65
C HIS A 113 4.23 3.20 0.56
N ASP A 114 4.53 1.90 0.68
CA ASP A 114 5.90 1.37 0.63
C ASP A 114 6.59 1.71 -0.69
N ALA A 115 5.87 1.62 -1.82
CA ALA A 115 6.38 2.01 -3.11
C ALA A 115 6.68 3.52 -3.17
N THR A 116 5.77 4.35 -2.66
CA THR A 116 5.95 5.83 -2.62
C THR A 116 7.14 6.21 -1.77
N GLU A 117 7.37 5.56 -0.62
CA GLU A 117 8.51 5.84 0.24
C GLU A 117 9.84 5.73 -0.54
N ARG A 118 9.94 4.78 -1.48
CA ARG A 118 11.16 4.55 -2.29
C ARG A 118 11.49 5.71 -3.22
N PHE A 119 10.49 6.36 -3.78
CA PHE A 119 10.67 7.46 -4.74
C PHE A 119 10.18 8.81 -4.21
N SER A 120 9.78 8.94 -2.94
CA SER A 120 9.32 10.22 -2.39
C SER A 120 10.46 11.21 -2.17
N THR A 121 11.70 10.72 -2.06
CA THR A 121 12.90 11.52 -1.88
C THR A 121 13.88 11.34 -3.02
N TYR A 122 14.70 12.36 -3.27
CA TYR A 122 15.79 12.33 -4.23
C TYR A 122 16.91 13.25 -3.76
N VAL A 123 18.09 13.14 -4.36
CA VAL A 123 19.23 14.00 -4.06
C VAL A 123 19.44 14.91 -5.27
N ALA A 124 19.47 16.22 -5.02
CA ALA A 124 19.84 17.22 -6.01
C ALA A 124 20.96 18.08 -5.43
N ASP A 125 22.09 18.16 -6.13
CA ASP A 125 23.30 18.88 -5.70
C ASP A 125 23.80 18.45 -4.31
N GLY A 126 23.71 17.15 -4.01
CA GLY A 126 24.08 16.60 -2.70
C GLY A 126 23.07 16.87 -1.57
N VAL A 127 21.97 17.58 -1.85
CA VAL A 127 20.93 17.91 -0.87
C VAL A 127 19.72 16.99 -1.04
N PRO A 128 19.28 16.28 0.03
CA PRO A 128 18.04 15.53 0.01
C PRO A 128 16.83 16.46 -0.17
N ARG A 129 16.01 16.18 -1.18
CA ARG A 129 14.75 16.87 -1.44
C ARG A 129 13.59 15.88 -1.40
N LYS A 130 12.40 16.40 -1.11
CA LYS A 130 11.15 15.65 -1.15
C LYS A 130 10.38 16.05 -2.40
N ARG A 131 9.79 15.06 -3.09
CA ARG A 131 8.82 15.31 -4.15
C ARG A 131 7.54 15.90 -3.56
N THR A 132 6.90 16.74 -4.34
CA THR A 132 5.64 17.37 -4.00
C THR A 132 4.50 16.34 -4.02
N GLU A 133 3.39 16.67 -3.35
CA GLU A 133 2.19 15.84 -3.38
C GLU A 133 1.61 15.72 -4.81
N GLN A 134 1.73 16.78 -5.61
CA GLN A 134 1.30 16.77 -7.00
C GLN A 134 2.12 15.79 -7.85
N GLU A 135 3.45 15.80 -7.72
CA GLU A 135 4.31 14.85 -8.44
C GLU A 135 4.01 13.39 -8.06
N ILE A 136 3.80 13.12 -6.76
CA ILE A 136 3.44 11.77 -6.30
C ILE A 136 2.07 11.35 -6.85
N SER A 137 1.09 12.27 -6.86
CA SER A 137 -0.24 12.01 -7.41
C SER A 137 -0.18 11.71 -8.90
N SER A 138 0.57 12.50 -9.69
CA SER A 138 0.71 12.26 -11.13
C SER A 138 1.31 10.89 -11.46
N VAL A 139 2.28 10.42 -10.68
CA VAL A 139 2.86 9.07 -10.86
C VAL A 139 1.80 7.99 -10.65
N TRP A 140 0.96 8.11 -9.62
CA TRP A 140 -0.08 7.13 -9.34
C TRP A 140 -1.25 7.19 -10.33
N ASP A 141 -1.60 8.38 -10.82
CA ASP A 141 -2.59 8.56 -11.88
C ASP A 141 -2.12 7.91 -13.19
N ALA A 142 -0.85 8.12 -13.56
CA ALA A 142 -0.26 7.46 -14.71
C ALA A 142 -0.15 5.94 -14.52
N TRP A 143 0.14 5.48 -13.30
CA TRP A 143 0.15 4.05 -12.96
C TRP A 143 -1.22 3.38 -13.15
N VAL A 144 -2.33 4.06 -12.82
CA VAL A 144 -3.69 3.56 -13.09
C VAL A 144 -3.89 3.27 -14.57
N LYS A 145 -3.51 4.22 -15.44
CA LYS A 145 -3.61 4.07 -16.90
C LYS A 145 -2.68 2.98 -17.42
N PHE A 146 -1.41 3.03 -17.01
CA PHE A 146 -0.38 2.06 -17.38
C PHE A 146 -0.82 0.63 -17.10
N THR A 147 -1.33 0.37 -15.90
CA THR A 147 -1.74 -0.98 -15.46
C THR A 147 -3.12 -1.40 -15.94
N GLY A 148 -3.97 -0.46 -16.37
CA GLY A 148 -5.34 -0.74 -16.77
C GLY A 148 -6.28 -0.95 -15.60
N LEU A 149 -5.95 -0.43 -14.41
CA LEU A 149 -6.80 -0.59 -13.23
C LEU A 149 -8.22 -0.05 -13.46
N ASN A 150 -8.35 1.01 -14.26
CA ASN A 150 -9.61 1.61 -14.70
C ASN A 150 -10.43 0.70 -15.64
N ASP A 151 -9.82 -0.29 -16.28
CA ASP A 151 -10.48 -1.21 -17.20
C ASP A 151 -10.85 -2.55 -16.53
N THR A 152 -10.64 -2.70 -15.21
CA THR A 152 -10.90 -3.94 -14.46
C THR A 152 -12.39 -4.24 -14.19
N CYS A 153 -13.30 -3.47 -14.79
CA CYS A 153 -14.74 -3.68 -14.64
C CYS A 153 -15.14 -5.05 -15.21
N GLY A 154 -15.88 -5.84 -14.43
CA GLY A 154 -16.36 -7.18 -14.84
C GLY A 154 -15.51 -8.35 -14.36
N PHE A 155 -14.36 -8.10 -13.73
CA PHE A 155 -13.54 -9.12 -13.07
C PHE A 155 -13.48 -8.91 -11.56
N THR A 156 -13.33 -10.01 -10.81
CA THR A 156 -12.87 -9.93 -9.43
C THR A 156 -11.35 -10.00 -9.38
N TYR A 157 -10.73 -9.40 -8.36
CA TYR A 157 -9.30 -9.53 -8.15
C TYR A 157 -8.87 -11.00 -7.97
N GLY A 158 -9.73 -11.82 -7.34
CA GLY A 158 -9.46 -13.25 -7.12
C GLY A 158 -9.34 -14.07 -8.41
N GLU A 159 -10.09 -13.71 -9.45
CA GLU A 159 -9.96 -14.29 -10.80
C GLU A 159 -8.70 -13.77 -11.49
N TYR A 160 -8.50 -12.45 -11.46
CA TYR A 160 -7.37 -11.81 -12.15
C TYR A 160 -5.99 -12.29 -11.64
N ASN A 161 -5.82 -12.41 -10.33
CA ASN A 161 -4.54 -12.79 -9.71
C ASN A 161 -4.07 -14.20 -10.09
N GLN A 162 -4.95 -15.07 -10.60
CA GLN A 162 -4.56 -16.42 -11.02
C GLN A 162 -3.62 -16.43 -12.23
N GLU A 163 -3.74 -15.43 -13.10
CA GLU A 163 -3.00 -15.37 -14.37
C GLU A 163 -2.06 -14.16 -14.47
N TRP A 164 -2.41 -13.04 -13.82
CA TRP A 164 -1.64 -11.80 -13.90
C TRP A 164 -1.16 -11.32 -12.54
N LEU A 165 0.10 -10.85 -12.48
CA LEU A 165 0.73 -10.37 -11.25
C LEU A 165 0.71 -8.84 -11.09
N THR A 166 0.09 -8.11 -12.04
CA THR A 166 0.09 -6.64 -12.17
C THR A 166 -0.13 -5.90 -10.84
N PHE A 167 -1.14 -6.33 -10.08
CA PHE A 167 -1.61 -5.67 -8.86
C PHE A 167 -1.14 -6.33 -7.57
N THR A 168 -0.18 -7.26 -7.68
CA THR A 168 0.42 -7.90 -6.50
C THR A 168 1.30 -6.91 -5.75
N SER A 169 1.43 -7.09 -4.44
CA SER A 169 2.27 -6.21 -3.61
C SER A 169 3.73 -6.20 -4.07
N VAL A 170 4.22 -7.31 -4.64
CA VAL A 170 5.57 -7.42 -5.21
C VAL A 170 5.71 -6.53 -6.44
N MET A 171 4.75 -6.56 -7.37
CA MET A 171 4.81 -5.75 -8.58
C MET A 171 4.65 -4.26 -8.29
N VAL A 172 3.77 -3.88 -7.36
CA VAL A 172 3.63 -2.47 -6.92
C VAL A 172 4.93 -1.97 -6.26
N ASN A 173 5.58 -2.79 -5.43
CA ASN A 173 6.87 -2.43 -4.85
C ASN A 173 8.00 -2.37 -5.90
N ALA A 174 8.01 -3.29 -6.87
CA ALA A 174 8.93 -3.28 -8.00
C ALA A 174 8.76 -2.00 -8.83
N PHE A 175 7.53 -1.56 -9.06
CA PHE A 175 7.23 -0.28 -9.69
C PHE A 175 7.83 0.89 -8.90
N GLY A 176 7.69 0.91 -7.57
CA GLY A 176 8.33 1.94 -6.73
C GLY A 176 9.86 1.99 -6.87
N PHE A 177 10.53 0.84 -7.00
CA PHE A 177 11.96 0.78 -7.31
C PHE A 177 12.28 1.29 -8.73
N ALA A 178 11.46 0.90 -9.72
CA ALA A 178 11.64 1.31 -11.10
C ALA A 178 11.47 2.83 -11.25
N VAL A 179 10.42 3.41 -10.66
CA VAL A 179 10.19 4.87 -10.64
C VAL A 179 11.36 5.59 -9.99
N LYS A 180 11.88 5.10 -8.86
CA LYS A 180 13.05 5.70 -8.20
C LYS A 180 14.22 5.81 -9.18
N GLN A 181 14.54 4.74 -9.89
CA GLN A 181 15.65 4.69 -10.85
C GLN A 181 15.38 5.56 -12.08
N LEU A 182 14.18 5.49 -12.67
CA LEU A 182 13.83 6.25 -13.87
C LEU A 182 13.93 7.76 -13.61
N LEU A 183 13.48 8.21 -12.43
CA LEU A 183 13.51 9.61 -12.05
C LEU A 183 14.92 10.14 -11.69
N GLU A 184 15.96 9.32 -11.77
CA GLU A 184 17.36 9.79 -11.77
C GLU A 184 17.76 10.34 -13.14
N GLU A 185 17.03 9.97 -14.21
CA GLU A 185 17.37 10.26 -15.60
C GLU A 185 16.29 11.04 -16.35
N MET A 186 15.06 11.09 -15.84
CA MET A 186 13.94 11.80 -16.47
C MET A 186 13.08 12.55 -15.45
N THR A 187 12.29 13.51 -15.93
CA THR A 187 11.37 14.25 -15.07
C THR A 187 10.12 13.42 -14.74
N VAL A 188 9.37 13.84 -13.72
CA VAL A 188 8.06 13.23 -13.42
C VAL A 188 7.12 13.36 -14.61
N SER A 189 7.13 14.51 -15.30
CA SER A 189 6.32 14.73 -16.51
C SER A 189 6.63 13.70 -17.60
N ASP A 190 7.92 13.51 -17.92
CA ASP A 190 8.36 12.56 -18.94
C ASP A 190 7.96 11.13 -18.58
N LEU A 191 8.15 10.73 -17.31
CA LEU A 191 7.76 9.42 -16.83
C LEU A 191 6.25 9.20 -16.97
N THR A 192 5.44 10.18 -16.54
CA THR A 192 3.98 10.08 -16.61
C THR A 192 3.49 9.95 -18.05
N GLU A 193 4.01 10.76 -18.97
CA GLU A 193 3.65 10.68 -20.39
C GLU A 193 3.95 9.30 -20.97
N ARG A 194 5.13 8.74 -20.67
CA ARG A 194 5.51 7.38 -21.11
C ARG A 194 4.57 6.31 -20.59
N LEU A 195 4.24 6.35 -19.29
CA LEU A 195 3.31 5.40 -18.66
C LEU A 195 1.92 5.49 -19.27
N GLU A 196 1.45 6.69 -19.59
CA GLU A 196 0.17 6.91 -20.26
C GLU A 196 0.16 6.35 -21.68
N CYS A 197 1.22 6.56 -22.47
CA CYS A 197 1.37 5.97 -23.79
C CYS A 197 1.38 4.43 -23.74
N MET A 198 2.10 3.84 -22.79
CA MET A 198 2.10 2.38 -22.56
C MET A 198 0.70 1.87 -22.17
N GLY A 199 -0.07 2.66 -21.44
CA GLY A 199 -1.43 2.35 -21.01
C GLY A 199 -2.53 2.52 -22.07
N ASP A 200 -2.20 2.98 -23.29
CA ASP A 200 -3.18 3.12 -24.38
C ASP A 200 -3.87 1.77 -24.66
N LYS A 201 -5.18 1.80 -24.90
CA LYS A 201 -6.00 0.60 -25.17
C LYS A 201 -5.52 -0.19 -26.39
N LYS A 202 -4.82 0.44 -27.34
CA LYS A 202 -4.16 -0.25 -28.46
C LYS A 202 -3.11 -1.26 -28.00
N ASN A 203 -2.54 -1.06 -26.81
CA ASN A 203 -1.51 -1.92 -26.23
C ASN A 203 -2.08 -2.95 -25.23
N LEU A 204 -3.41 -3.07 -25.09
CA LEU A 204 -4.05 -3.92 -24.08
C LEU A 204 -3.53 -5.36 -24.11
N ALA A 205 -3.51 -6.00 -25.28
CA ALA A 205 -3.05 -7.38 -25.41
C ALA A 205 -1.57 -7.56 -25.06
N ALA A 206 -0.73 -6.59 -25.45
CA ALA A 206 0.70 -6.60 -25.12
C ALA A 206 0.92 -6.42 -23.60
N ARG A 207 0.17 -5.51 -22.98
CA ARG A 207 0.17 -5.30 -21.53
C ARG A 207 -0.26 -6.53 -20.76
N GLU A 208 -1.37 -7.15 -21.15
CA GLU A 208 -1.89 -8.35 -20.49
C GLU A 208 -0.87 -9.48 -20.59
N SER A 209 -0.31 -9.72 -21.77
CA SER A 209 0.78 -10.69 -21.97
C SER A 209 1.98 -10.38 -21.08
N TYR A 210 2.40 -9.11 -20.99
CA TYR A 210 3.55 -8.70 -20.19
C TYR A 210 3.45 -9.14 -18.74
N PHE A 211 2.29 -8.96 -18.11
CA PHE A 211 2.10 -9.24 -16.69
C PHE A 211 1.67 -10.67 -16.36
N VAL A 212 1.68 -11.60 -17.33
CA VAL A 212 1.44 -13.02 -17.08
C VAL A 212 2.58 -13.60 -16.24
N TYR A 213 2.26 -14.39 -15.20
CA TYR A 213 3.27 -14.96 -14.29
C TYR A 213 4.44 -15.65 -14.99
N ALA A 214 4.15 -16.41 -16.06
CA ALA A 214 5.16 -17.15 -16.83
C ALA A 214 6.26 -16.25 -17.40
N ASN A 215 5.93 -15.00 -17.77
CA ASN A 215 6.87 -14.04 -18.36
C ASN A 215 7.80 -13.40 -17.33
N TRP A 216 7.58 -13.65 -16.04
CA TRP A 216 8.38 -13.14 -14.92
C TRP A 216 9.15 -14.25 -14.18
N ALA A 217 9.23 -15.44 -14.78
CA ALA A 217 10.07 -16.53 -14.28
C ALA A 217 11.53 -16.06 -14.12
N ASP A 218 12.17 -16.49 -13.03
CA ASP A 218 13.55 -16.16 -12.65
C ASP A 218 13.80 -14.68 -12.27
N SER A 219 12.78 -13.83 -12.34
CA SER A 219 12.80 -12.47 -11.82
C SER A 219 12.08 -12.40 -10.47
N CYS A 220 10.75 -12.37 -10.49
CA CYS A 220 9.92 -12.36 -9.29
C CYS A 220 8.95 -13.54 -9.21
N VAL A 221 9.06 -14.51 -10.12
CA VAL A 221 8.32 -15.77 -10.09
C VAL A 221 9.29 -16.95 -10.07
N SER A 222 9.08 -17.90 -9.16
CA SER A 222 9.87 -19.12 -9.09
C SER A 222 9.55 -20.02 -10.26
N ARG A 223 10.57 -20.44 -11.01
CA ARG A 223 10.43 -21.41 -12.11
C ARG A 223 9.98 -22.79 -11.61
N GLU A 224 10.36 -23.17 -10.39
CA GLU A 224 10.03 -24.47 -9.80
C GLU A 224 8.57 -24.54 -9.33
N THR A 225 8.07 -23.47 -8.71
CA THR A 225 6.76 -23.50 -8.05
C THR A 225 5.70 -22.67 -8.78
N GLY A 226 6.08 -21.84 -9.75
CA GLY A 226 5.21 -20.86 -10.40
C GLY A 226 4.69 -19.76 -9.48
N LYS A 227 5.26 -19.63 -8.26
CA LYS A 227 4.78 -18.70 -7.22
C LYS A 227 5.65 -17.45 -7.16
N ILE A 228 5.05 -16.36 -6.70
CA ILE A 228 5.75 -15.09 -6.48
C ILE A 228 6.83 -15.22 -5.40
N ILE A 229 8.00 -14.70 -5.70
CA ILE A 229 9.12 -14.53 -4.78
C ILE A 229 8.96 -13.17 -4.10
N ALA A 230 8.30 -13.16 -2.94
CA ALA A 230 8.00 -11.94 -2.18
C ALA A 230 9.20 -11.40 -1.36
N THR A 231 10.40 -11.42 -1.94
CA THR A 231 11.62 -10.89 -1.32
C THR A 231 12.00 -9.55 -1.94
N THR A 232 12.73 -8.72 -1.20
CA THR A 232 13.29 -7.47 -1.73
C THR A 232 14.16 -7.71 -2.97
N LYS A 233 14.87 -8.85 -3.03
CA LYS A 233 15.66 -9.24 -4.20
C LYS A 233 14.76 -9.46 -5.43
N GLY A 234 13.66 -10.21 -5.27
CA GLY A 234 12.69 -10.44 -6.34
C GLY A 234 12.00 -9.15 -6.80
N GLN A 235 11.66 -8.25 -5.88
CA GLN A 235 11.11 -6.93 -6.20
C GLN A 235 12.08 -6.07 -7.02
N ARG A 236 13.38 -6.09 -6.70
CA ARG A 236 14.41 -5.37 -7.46
C ARG A 236 14.64 -5.98 -8.84
N ALA A 237 14.69 -7.31 -8.95
CA ALA A 237 14.79 -7.99 -10.23
C ALA A 237 13.59 -7.65 -11.14
N ALA A 238 12.39 -7.60 -10.59
CA ALA A 238 11.21 -7.16 -11.33
C ALA A 238 11.30 -5.67 -11.74
N ALA A 239 11.84 -4.81 -10.88
CA ALA A 239 12.04 -3.41 -11.19
C ALA A 239 12.94 -3.21 -12.41
N GLU A 240 14.01 -4.00 -12.55
CA GLU A 240 14.90 -3.92 -13.73
C GLU A 240 14.16 -4.20 -15.04
N TYR A 241 13.19 -5.11 -15.04
CA TYR A 241 12.36 -5.41 -16.20
C TYR A 241 11.42 -4.25 -16.52
N LEU A 242 10.73 -3.70 -15.52
CA LEU A 242 9.91 -2.50 -15.67
C LEU A 242 10.72 -1.32 -16.23
N VAL A 243 11.93 -1.08 -15.72
CA VAL A 243 12.81 -0.01 -16.20
C VAL A 243 13.15 -0.21 -17.68
N LYS A 244 13.49 -1.44 -18.10
CA LYS A 244 13.78 -1.75 -19.52
C LYS A 244 12.57 -1.48 -20.41
N ALA A 245 11.38 -1.92 -20.00
CA ALA A 245 10.15 -1.69 -20.76
C ALA A 245 9.81 -0.18 -20.87
N ILE A 246 9.85 0.55 -19.76
CA ILE A 246 9.51 2.00 -19.73
C ILE A 246 10.53 2.85 -20.49
N ARG A 247 11.81 2.44 -20.51
CA ARG A 247 12.86 3.11 -21.30
C ARG A 247 12.74 2.85 -22.80
N SER A 248 12.10 1.76 -23.22
CA SER A 248 11.99 1.37 -24.62
C SER A 248 11.33 2.48 -25.44
N VAL A 249 11.95 2.87 -26.55
CA VAL A 249 11.45 3.94 -27.45
C VAL A 249 10.13 3.54 -28.10
N ASN A 250 9.91 2.25 -28.31
CA ASN A 250 8.68 1.72 -28.89
C ASN A 250 7.61 1.41 -27.84
N TYR A 251 7.86 1.70 -26.55
CA TYR A 251 6.94 1.35 -25.46
C TYR A 251 6.58 -0.14 -25.44
N ASN A 252 7.51 -0.98 -25.91
CA ASN A 252 7.32 -2.42 -25.95
C ASN A 252 7.32 -2.97 -24.52
N PHE A 253 6.16 -3.47 -24.14
CA PHE A 253 6.03 -4.58 -23.20
C PHE A 253 6.90 -5.75 -23.64
#